data_AF-A0A6I4YJP8-F1
#
_entry.id   AF-A0A6I4YJP8-F1
#
_cell.length_a   1.000
_cell.length_b   1.000
_cell.length_c   1.000
_cell.angle_alpha   90.00
_cell.angle_beta   90.00
_cell.angle_gamma   90.00
#
_symmetry.space_group_name_H-M   'P 1'
#
loop_
_entity.id
_entity.type
_entity.pdbx_description
1 polymer ?
#
loop_
_entity_poly.entity_id
_entity_poly.type
_entity_poly.pdbx_seq_one_letter_code
_entity_poly.pdbx_strand_id
1 'polypeptide(L)' 'MAVLTAEGQVLGSVTGLDRRYVQCRIAGDPRQHFIPLAAVARAGEVVRLHLSHREVLTIL' A
#
# COMPACT_ATOMS: atom_id res chain seq x y z
N MET A 1 1.72 -5.86 -9.08
CA MET A 1 0.54 -5.02 -8.78
C MET A 1 1.01 -3.76 -8.06
N ALA A 2 0.67 -2.57 -8.53
CA ALA A 2 1.08 -1.32 -7.89
C ALA A 2 0.20 -1.00 -6.67
N VAL A 3 0.78 -0.33 -5.67
CA VAL A 3 0.05 0.27 -4.54
C VAL A 3 -0.05 1.76 -4.79
N LEU A 4 -1.27 2.28 -4.82
CA LEU A 4 -1.60 3.67 -5.05
C LEU A 4 -2.20 4.29 -3.79
N THR A 5 -1.81 5.52 -3.47
CA THR A 5 -2.45 6.34 -2.42
C THR A 5 -3.85 6.77 -2.85
N ALA A 6 -4.60 7.42 -1.95
CA ALA A 6 -5.90 8.00 -2.25
C ALA A 6 -5.86 9.00 -3.43
N GLU A 7 -4.74 9.72 -3.59
CA GLU A 7 -4.51 10.67 -4.69
C GLU A 7 -4.12 9.98 -6.01
N GLY A 8 -3.90 8.65 -6.00
CA GLY A 8 -3.42 7.91 -7.15
C GLY A 8 -1.90 7.94 -7.35
N GLN A 9 -1.13 8.43 -6.37
CA GLN A 9 0.33 8.39 -6.42
C GLN A 9 0.82 6.95 -6.19
N VAL A 10 1.80 6.51 -6.98
CA VAL A 10 2.45 5.22 -6.77
C VAL A 10 3.30 5.26 -5.51
N LEU A 11 2.92 4.46 -4.52
CA LEU A 11 3.69 4.24 -3.29
C LEU A 11 4.77 3.17 -3.49
N GLY A 12 4.42 2.11 -4.21
CA GLY A 12 5.28 0.95 -4.36
C GLY A 12 4.58 -0.22 -5.04
N SER A 13 5.04 -1.43 -4.76
CA SER A 13 4.51 -2.66 -5.34
C SER A 13 4.11 -3.67 -4.28
N VAL A 14 3.01 -4.37 -4.54
CA VAL A 14 2.58 -5.51 -3.73
C VAL A 14 3.57 -6.65 -3.92
N THR A 15 4.06 -7.19 -2.81
CA THR A 15 4.95 -8.35 -2.75
C THR A 15 4.24 -9.61 -2.27
N GLY A 16 3.09 -9.47 -1.59
CA GLY A 16 2.29 -10.58 -1.09
C GLY A 16 0.95 -10.12 -0.52
N LEU A 17 0.06 -11.08 -0.30
CA LEU A 17 -1.25 -10.85 0.31
C LEU A 17 -1.43 -11.85 1.46
N ASP A 18 -1.85 -11.33 2.61
CA ASP A 18 -2.24 -12.11 3.79
C ASP A 18 -3.73 -11.87 4.09
N ARG A 19 -4.29 -12.67 5.01
CA ARG A 19 -5.67 -12.53 5.49
C ARG A 19 -5.97 -11.17 6.13
N ARG A 20 -4.95 -10.46 6.63
CA ARG A 20 -5.13 -9.18 7.33
C ARG A 20 -4.39 -8.00 6.70
N TYR A 21 -3.41 -8.25 5.84
CA TYR A 21 -2.51 -7.23 5.33
C TYR A 21 -2.17 -7.44 3.85
N VAL A 22 -1.96 -6.33 3.15
CA VAL A 22 -1.20 -6.29 1.90
C VAL A 22 0.25 -6.10 2.25
N GLN A 23 1.10 -7.00 1.77
CA GLN A 23 2.54 -6.82 1.88
C GLN A 23 3.03 -6.02 0.67
N CYS A 24 3.84 -5.00 0.89
CA CYS A 24 4.38 -4.19 -0.18
C CYS A 24 5.83 -3.77 0.08
N ARG A 25 6.52 -3.42 -1.02
CA ARG A 25 7.80 -2.72 -0.98
C ARG A 25 7.59 -1.30 -1.48
N ILE A 26 8.02 -0.34 -0.69
CA ILE A 26 7.91 1.08 -1.02
C ILE A 26 9.11 1.50 -1.85
N ALA A 27 8.89 2.39 -2.81
CA ALA A 27 9.97 2.89 -3.65
C ALA A 27 11.00 3.64 -2.78
N GLY A 28 12.26 3.20 -2.84
CA GLY A 28 13.35 3.80 -2.06
C GLY A 28 13.51 3.25 -0.64
N ASP A 29 12.63 2.34 -0.19
CA ASP A 29 12.77 1.66 1.10
C ASP A 29 13.06 0.16 0.91
N PRO A 30 14.20 -0.37 1.39
CA PRO A 30 14.51 -1.80 1.29
C PRO A 30 13.61 -2.68 2.17
N ARG A 31 12.90 -2.11 3.15
CA ARG A 31 12.07 -2.84 4.10
C ARG A 31 10.79 -3.36 3.45
N GLN A 32 10.28 -4.43 4.03
CA GLN A 32 8.94 -4.93 3.73
C GLN A 32 7.93 -4.25 4.63
N HIS A 33 6.89 -3.69 4.00
CA HIS A 33 5.82 -2.97 4.66
C HIS A 33 4.52 -3.76 4.65
N PHE A 34 3.70 -3.56 5.67
CA PHE A 34 2.44 -4.28 5.86
C PHE A 34 1.30 -3.27 5.99
N ILE A 35 0.47 -3.18 4.97
CA ILE A 35 -0.68 -2.27 4.95
C ILE A 35 -1.92 -3.05 5.39
N PRO A 36 -2.61 -2.66 6.47
CA PRO A 36 -3.84 -3.31 6.89
C PRO A 36 -4.90 -3.27 5.78
N LEU A 37 -5.66 -4.36 5.59
CA LEU A 37 -6.74 -4.39 4.60
C LEU A 37 -7.81 -3.32 4.86
N ALA A 38 -7.99 -2.87 6.10
CA ALA A 38 -8.88 -1.75 6.45
C ALA A 38 -8.46 -0.41 5.79
N ALA A 39 -7.19 -0.25 5.42
CA ALA A 39 -6.70 0.91 4.69
C ALA A 39 -6.83 0.76 3.17
N VAL A 40 -7.28 -0.39 2.66
CA VAL A 40 -7.41 -0.69 1.23
C VAL A 40 -8.83 -0.37 0.76
N ALA A 41 -8.92 0.55 -0.20
CA ALA A 41 -10.18 0.95 -0.83
C ALA A 41 -10.62 0.01 -1.95
N ARG A 42 -9.66 -0.49 -2.73
CA ARG A 42 -9.92 -1.38 -3.86
C ARG A 42 -8.69 -2.23 -4.10
N ALA A 43 -8.90 -3.53 -4.32
CA ALA A 43 -7.88 -4.45 -4.81
C ALA A 43 -8.35 -5.06 -6.14
N GLY A 44 -7.43 -5.16 -7.11
CA GLY A 44 -7.68 -5.65 -8.45
C GLY A 44 -6.39 -5.62 -9.26
N GLU A 45 -6.36 -4.92 -10.39
CA GLU A 45 -5.12 -4.67 -11.15
C GLU A 45 -4.12 -3.79 -10.39
N VAL A 46 -4.63 -3.00 -9.44
CA VAL A 46 -3.88 -2.17 -8.50
C VAL A 46 -4.51 -2.28 -7.10
N VAL A 47 -3.71 -2.02 -6.07
CA VAL A 47 -4.19 -1.79 -4.70
C VAL A 47 -4.31 -0.28 -4.51
N ARG A 48 -5.51 0.22 -4.30
CA ARG A 48 -5.76 1.62 -3.93
C ARG A 48 -6.01 1.72 -2.43
N LEU A 49 -5.35 2.67 -1.79
CA LEU A 49 -5.53 2.96 -0.37
C LEU A 49 -6.59 4.06 -0.17
N HIS A 50 -7.22 4.06 1.01
CA HIS A 50 -7.99 5.21 1.50
C HIS A 50 -7.10 6.31 2.09
N LEU A 51 -5.80 6.06 2.21
CA LEU A 51 -4.84 6.94 2.86
C LEU A 51 -4.10 7.80 1.83
N SER A 52 -3.90 9.06 2.18
CA SER A 52 -2.99 9.96 1.48
C SER A 52 -1.54 9.51 1.64
N HIS A 53 -0.67 9.98 0.73
CA HIS A 53 0.77 9.71 0.86
C HIS A 53 1.33 10.11 2.24
N ARG A 54 0.87 11.25 2.77
CA ARG A 54 1.29 11.73 4.09
C ARG A 54 0.83 10.82 5.22
N GLU A 55 -0.43 10.37 5.19
CA GLU A 55 -0.97 9.46 6.20
C GLU A 55 -0.26 8.10 6.18
N VAL A 56 0.05 7.60 4.99
CA VAL A 56 0.84 6.39 4.81
C VAL A 56 2.21 6.52 5.48
N LEU A 57 2.92 7.63 5.29
CA LEU A 57 4.24 7.86 5.90
C LEU A 57 4.20 7.98 7.43
N THR A 58 3.04 8.27 8.04
CA THR A 58 2.89 8.31 9.50
C THR A 58 2.64 6.95 10.14
N ILE A 59 2.21 5.95 9.38
CA ILE A 59 1.85 4.62 9.92
C ILE A 59 2.85 3.51 9.54
N LEU A 60 3.87 3.85 8.76
CA LEU A 60 4.93 2.97 8.28
C LEU A 60 6.27 3.35 8.91
#